data_AF-A0A9E2FPC7-F1
#
_entry.id   AF-A0A9E2FPC7-F1
#
_cell.length_a   1.000
_cell.length_b   1.000
_cell.length_c   1.000
_cell.angle_alpha   90.00
_cell.angle_beta   90.00
_cell.angle_gamma   90.00
#
_symmetry.space_group_name_H-M   'P 1'
#
loop_
_entity.id
_entity.type
_entity.pdbx_description
1 polymer ?
#
loop_
_entity_poly.entity_id
_entity_poly.type
_entity_poly.pdbx_seq_one_letter_code
_entity_poly.pdbx_strand_id
1 'polypeptide(L)'
;PGDPLQRFGPLILLLGTVGLLGHRRDRIDLILCVILISQVGVWLFATHLFARFAVVLLIPLVLLAGRVFIGSTSKYRVGAVCLLIAIGAGWNLTFAAKLIANERATGAPASLIYDGELPGFEYFKTINHELPAGARLLLVGDAKAFYFQRNVDYCVAFNRSSFAEAVRQAEDEQEVVTWLRSRGYTHVLVNWSEIRRLRSTYGFAPEVNEGLFDRLASTGLSIVEEFIHPQTGARYVTLYKVSD
;
A
#
# COMPACT_ATOMS: atom_id res chain seq x y z
N PRO A 1 7.85 12.52 -3.36
CA PRO A 1 7.95 13.96 -3.66
C PRO A 1 6.80 14.38 -4.59
N GLY A 2 5.80 15.05 -4.05
CA GLY A 2 4.53 15.29 -4.74
C GLY A 2 3.30 14.73 -4.00
N ASP A 3 3.41 14.46 -2.70
CA ASP A 3 2.21 14.29 -1.87
C ASP A 3 1.79 15.70 -1.39
N PRO A 4 0.86 16.39 -2.10
CA PRO A 4 0.41 17.73 -1.70
C PRO A 4 -0.23 17.74 -0.31
N LEU A 5 -0.56 16.56 0.20
CA LEU A 5 -1.25 16.37 1.47
C LEU A 5 -0.31 16.37 2.69
N GLN A 6 1.03 16.42 2.49
CA GLN A 6 2.03 16.52 3.56
C GLN A 6 1.62 15.73 4.82
N ARG A 7 1.48 14.40 4.70
CA ARG A 7 0.96 13.50 5.77
C ARG A 7 1.74 13.57 7.09
N PHE A 8 2.88 14.26 7.10
CA PHE A 8 3.68 14.56 8.28
C PHE A 8 3.82 16.08 8.40
N GLY A 9 3.04 16.70 9.30
CA GLY A 9 3.06 18.15 9.48
C GLY A 9 4.43 18.63 9.99
N PRO A 10 5.16 19.50 9.27
CA PRO A 10 6.54 19.89 9.61
C PRO A 10 6.66 20.60 10.97
N LEU A 11 5.55 21.16 11.47
CA LEU A 11 5.48 21.79 12.80
C LEU A 11 5.84 20.83 13.94
N ILE A 12 5.68 19.52 13.75
CA ILE A 12 6.06 18.53 14.78
C ILE A 12 7.57 18.51 15.02
N LEU A 13 8.37 18.81 13.99
CA LEU A 13 9.83 18.92 14.11
C LEU A 13 10.24 20.15 14.92
N LEU A 14 9.40 21.19 14.95
CA LEU A 14 9.63 22.41 15.75
C LEU A 14 9.28 22.23 17.23
N LEU A 15 8.49 21.20 17.60
CA LEU A 15 8.16 20.94 19.00
C LEU A 15 9.41 20.57 19.82
N GLY A 16 10.31 19.77 19.25
CA GLY A 16 11.56 19.40 19.93
C GLY A 16 12.55 20.55 20.07
N THR A 17 12.56 21.52 19.14
CA THR A 17 13.55 22.61 19.14
C THR A 17 13.29 23.63 20.25
N VAL A 18 12.02 23.94 20.55
CA VAL A 18 11.66 24.84 21.67
C VAL A 18 12.00 24.23 23.03
N GLY A 19 11.90 22.90 23.14
CA GLY A 19 12.39 22.11 24.29
C GLY A 19 13.85 22.34 24.61
N LEU A 20 14.70 22.32 23.58
CA LEU A 20 16.16 22.37 23.67
C LEU A 20 16.76 23.78 23.85
N LEU A 21 15.93 24.82 23.79
CA LEU A 21 16.36 26.22 23.89
C LEU A 21 16.06 26.77 25.30
N GLY A 22 17.03 27.43 25.93
CA GLY A 22 16.80 28.22 27.14
C GLY A 22 16.79 27.46 28.48
N HIS A 23 17.25 26.20 28.52
CA HIS A 23 17.62 25.53 29.78
C HIS A 23 18.99 24.85 29.64
N ARG A 24 19.60 24.50 30.78
CA ARG A 24 20.87 23.76 30.80
C ARG A 24 20.62 22.31 30.39
N ARG A 25 21.10 21.94 29.22
CA ARG A 25 20.97 20.59 28.64
C ARG A 25 21.63 19.55 29.54
N ASP A 26 20.98 18.42 29.73
CA ASP A 26 21.49 17.29 30.49
C ASP A 26 21.71 16.05 29.61
N ARG A 27 22.06 14.93 30.25
CA ARG A 27 22.31 13.66 29.56
C ARG A 27 21.07 13.11 28.86
N ILE A 28 19.87 13.36 29.40
CA ILE A 28 18.61 12.88 28.82
C ILE A 28 18.35 13.61 27.51
N ASP A 29 18.56 14.93 27.47
CA ASP A 29 18.38 15.71 26.24
C ASP A 29 19.33 15.20 25.13
N LEU A 30 20.57 14.88 25.47
CA LEU A 30 21.53 14.31 24.53
C LEU A 30 21.07 12.95 24.00
N ILE A 31 20.59 12.05 24.88
CA ILE A 31 20.09 10.73 24.49
C ILE A 31 18.89 10.87 23.55
N LEU A 32 17.93 11.74 23.86
CA LEU A 32 16.76 11.97 23.02
C LEU A 32 17.15 12.55 21.65
N CYS A 33 18.11 13.46 21.60
CA CYS A 33 18.67 13.97 20.33
C CYS A 33 19.34 12.87 19.51
N VAL A 34 20.15 12.00 20.15
CA VAL A 34 20.81 10.88 19.46
C VAL A 34 19.78 9.89 18.90
N ILE A 35 18.75 9.56 19.67
CA ILE A 35 17.63 8.72 19.22
C ILE A 35 16.94 9.39 18.03
N LEU A 36 16.56 10.66 18.15
CA LEU A 36 15.88 11.39 17.08
C LEU A 36 16.72 11.44 15.80
N ILE A 37 18.00 11.77 15.89
CA ILE A 37 18.91 11.83 14.73
C ILE A 37 19.06 10.44 14.10
N SER A 38 19.20 9.39 14.91
CA SER A 38 19.31 8.01 14.41
C SER A 38 18.04 7.57 13.69
N GLN A 39 16.86 7.87 14.26
CA GLN A 39 15.57 7.56 13.64
C GLN A 39 15.35 8.36 12.35
N VAL A 40 15.74 9.64 12.31
CA VAL A 40 15.71 10.45 11.08
C VAL A 40 16.65 9.83 10.03
N GLY A 41 17.85 9.42 10.41
CA GLY A 41 18.77 8.72 9.51
C GLY A 41 18.15 7.45 8.94
N VAL A 42 17.61 6.58 9.79
CA VAL A 42 16.91 5.36 9.34
C VAL A 42 15.73 5.71 8.43
N TRP A 43 14.92 6.70 8.80
CA TRP A 43 13.78 7.10 7.96
C TRP A 43 14.23 7.59 6.58
N LEU A 44 15.26 8.43 6.53
CA LEU A 44 15.82 8.98 5.29
C LEU A 44 16.42 7.91 4.37
N PHE A 45 17.16 6.96 4.95
CA PHE A 45 18.00 6.04 4.16
C PHE A 45 17.45 4.61 4.05
N ALA A 46 16.50 4.20 4.90
CA ALA A 46 16.06 2.80 4.98
C ALA A 46 14.55 2.56 4.84
N THR A 47 13.72 3.60 4.68
CA THR A 47 12.24 3.43 4.71
C THR A 47 11.48 3.94 3.47
N HIS A 48 12.20 4.25 2.38
CA HIS A 48 11.63 4.84 1.16
C HIS A 48 10.84 6.14 1.40
N LEU A 49 11.14 6.86 2.49
CA LEU A 49 10.55 8.17 2.84
C LEU A 49 9.02 8.18 2.99
N PHE A 50 8.41 7.04 3.29
CA PHE A 50 6.97 7.03 3.58
C PHE A 50 6.69 7.71 4.93
N ALA A 51 5.75 8.65 4.94
CA ALA A 51 5.37 9.42 6.13
C ALA A 51 4.93 8.53 7.31
N ARG A 52 4.28 7.39 7.04
CA ARG A 52 3.83 6.45 8.09
C ARG A 52 4.98 5.89 8.93
N PHE A 53 6.18 5.81 8.38
CA PHE A 53 7.35 5.33 9.11
C PHE A 53 8.01 6.42 9.97
N ALA A 54 7.68 7.69 9.74
CA ALA A 54 8.13 8.80 10.57
C ALA A 54 7.39 8.91 11.91
N VAL A 55 6.33 8.11 12.14
CA VAL A 55 5.56 8.12 13.40
C VAL A 55 6.43 7.84 14.63
N VAL A 56 7.51 7.07 14.47
CA VAL A 56 8.45 6.76 15.57
C VAL A 56 9.22 7.99 16.06
N LEU A 57 9.34 9.03 15.22
CA LEU A 57 9.98 10.31 15.57
C LEU A 57 9.18 11.06 16.65
N LEU A 58 7.88 10.78 16.78
CA LEU A 58 7.01 11.44 17.75
C LEU A 58 7.49 11.23 19.19
N ILE A 59 8.04 10.04 19.49
CA ILE A 59 8.46 9.69 20.85
C ILE A 59 9.52 10.67 21.37
N PRO A 60 10.72 10.80 20.75
CA PRO A 60 11.70 11.77 21.23
C PRO A 60 11.25 13.22 21.07
N LEU A 61 10.46 13.56 20.04
CA LEU A 61 9.97 14.94 19.84
C LEU A 61 9.03 15.40 20.97
N VAL A 62 8.08 14.56 21.39
CA VAL A 62 7.16 14.88 22.48
C VAL A 62 7.91 14.94 23.82
N LEU A 63 8.85 14.02 24.05
CA LEU A 63 9.66 14.04 25.27
C LEU A 63 10.53 15.30 25.34
N LEU A 64 11.19 15.69 24.23
CA LEU A 64 11.96 16.94 24.13
C LEU A 64 11.08 18.17 24.32
N ALA A 65 9.89 18.21 23.74
CA ALA A 65 8.93 19.29 23.95
C ALA A 65 8.51 19.40 25.43
N GLY A 66 8.30 18.27 26.10
CA GLY A 66 7.96 18.19 27.53
C GLY A 66 9.04 18.75 28.46
N ARG A 67 10.31 18.81 28.00
CA ARG A 67 11.42 19.37 28.79
C ARG A 67 11.23 20.85 29.14
N VAL A 68 10.43 21.60 28.37
CA VAL A 68 10.08 22.99 28.69
C VAL A 68 9.43 23.12 30.07
N PHE A 69 8.75 22.09 30.56
CA PHE A 69 8.03 22.09 31.83
C PHE A 69 8.87 21.66 33.04
N ILE A 70 10.14 21.34 32.84
CA ILE A 70 11.03 20.88 33.92
C ILE A 70 11.84 22.07 34.46
N GLY A 71 11.69 22.34 35.75
CA GLY A 71 12.41 23.41 36.46
C GLY A 71 11.79 24.80 36.30
N SER A 72 12.57 25.84 36.60
CA SER A 72 12.12 27.23 36.51
C SER A 72 12.17 27.72 35.07
N THR A 73 11.05 27.61 34.36
CA THR A 73 10.90 28.01 32.96
C THR A 73 10.16 29.34 32.82
N SER A 74 10.45 30.08 31.77
CA SER A 74 9.76 31.34 31.48
C SER A 74 8.34 31.07 30.96
N LYS A 75 7.35 31.83 31.44
CA LYS A 75 5.96 31.80 30.95
C LYS A 75 5.86 31.96 29.42
N TYR A 76 6.80 32.67 28.81
CA TYR A 76 6.86 32.85 27.36
C TYR A 76 7.24 31.55 26.62
N ARG A 77 8.12 30.72 27.19
CA ARG A 77 8.51 29.43 26.60
C ARG A 77 7.37 28.42 26.67
N VAL A 78 6.71 28.33 27.83
CA VAL A 78 5.50 27.53 28.00
C VAL A 78 4.42 27.99 27.02
N GLY A 79 4.18 29.31 26.94
CA GLY A 79 3.25 29.89 25.98
C GLY A 79 3.57 29.53 24.53
N ALA A 80 4.85 29.58 24.14
CA ALA A 80 5.29 29.20 22.79
C ALA A 80 5.05 27.72 22.48
N VAL A 81 5.36 26.80 23.41
CA VAL A 81 5.07 25.36 23.22
C VAL A 81 3.57 25.12 23.12
N CYS A 82 2.77 25.69 24.04
CA CYS A 82 1.32 25.56 24.00
C CYS A 82 0.72 26.12 22.69
N LEU A 83 1.23 27.26 22.22
CA LEU A 83 0.81 27.86 20.96
C LEU A 83 1.16 26.96 19.76
N LEU A 84 2.37 26.40 19.72
CA LEU A 84 2.78 25.46 18.67
C LEU A 84 1.93 24.19 18.67
N ILE A 85 1.59 23.65 19.85
CA ILE A 85 0.69 22.50 19.98
C ILE A 85 -0.71 22.88 19.48
N ALA A 86 -1.25 24.03 19.88
CA ALA A 86 -2.58 24.47 19.47
C ALA A 86 -2.68 24.70 17.95
N ILE A 87 -1.68 25.39 17.36
CA ILE A 87 -1.59 25.59 15.91
C ILE A 87 -1.44 24.26 15.19
N GLY A 88 -0.53 23.39 15.66
CA GLY A 88 -0.30 22.07 15.07
C GLY A 88 -1.53 21.17 15.14
N ALA A 89 -2.23 21.15 16.28
CA ALA A 89 -3.48 20.41 16.45
C ALA A 89 -4.58 20.96 15.55
N GLY A 90 -4.78 22.29 15.51
CA GLY A 90 -5.75 22.94 14.63
C GLY A 90 -5.49 22.64 13.15
N TRP A 91 -4.23 22.71 12.72
CA TRP A 91 -3.80 22.35 11.36
C TRP A 91 -4.10 20.88 11.05
N ASN A 92 -3.66 19.95 11.91
CA ASN A 92 -3.89 18.51 11.70
C ASN A 92 -5.37 18.14 11.74
N LEU A 93 -6.18 18.74 12.63
CA LEU A 93 -7.61 18.50 12.71
C LEU A 93 -8.35 19.08 11.49
N THR A 94 -7.99 20.28 11.04
CA THR A 94 -8.57 20.87 9.82
C THR A 94 -8.17 20.06 8.60
N PHE A 95 -6.93 19.58 8.56
CA PHE A 95 -6.46 18.70 7.50
C PHE A 95 -7.19 17.35 7.52
N ALA A 96 -7.30 16.70 8.68
CA ALA A 96 -8.06 15.47 8.85
C ALA A 96 -9.52 15.68 8.48
N ALA A 97 -10.14 16.79 8.86
CA ALA A 97 -11.51 17.14 8.50
C ALA A 97 -11.65 17.38 6.99
N LYS A 98 -10.68 18.03 6.32
CA LYS A 98 -10.66 18.18 4.86
C LYS A 98 -10.45 16.85 4.15
N LEU A 99 -9.56 15.99 4.64
CA LEU A 99 -9.34 14.65 4.10
C LEU A 99 -10.61 13.83 4.22
N ILE A 100 -11.17 13.77 5.43
CA ILE A 100 -12.44 13.14 5.72
C ILE A 100 -13.55 13.75 4.87
N ALA A 101 -13.63 15.08 4.69
CA ALA A 101 -14.66 15.71 3.88
C ALA A 101 -14.46 15.42 2.38
N ASN A 102 -13.22 15.38 1.88
CA ASN A 102 -12.94 14.94 0.51
C ASN A 102 -13.25 13.44 0.33
N GLU A 103 -13.06 12.65 1.39
CA GLU A 103 -13.43 11.23 1.48
C GLU A 103 -14.89 11.00 1.96
N ARG A 104 -15.68 12.03 2.27
CA ARG A 104 -17.08 11.90 2.74
C ARG A 104 -18.07 12.66 1.87
N ALA A 105 -17.63 13.70 1.16
CA ALA A 105 -18.48 14.47 0.26
C ALA A 105 -18.99 13.58 -0.89
N THR A 106 -18.19 12.59 -1.31
CA THR A 106 -18.59 11.42 -2.08
C THR A 106 -17.54 10.30 -1.99
N GLY A 107 -16.69 10.26 -0.94
CA GLY A 107 -15.47 9.45 -1.00
C GLY A 107 -15.79 8.06 -1.48
N ALA A 108 -15.15 7.71 -2.59
CA ALA A 108 -15.56 6.64 -3.48
C ALA A 108 -16.19 5.54 -2.64
N PRO A 109 -17.54 5.41 -2.62
CA PRO A 109 -18.14 4.34 -1.84
C PRO A 109 -17.38 3.07 -2.23
N ALA A 110 -17.12 2.17 -1.29
CA ALA A 110 -16.37 0.96 -1.64
C ALA A 110 -16.99 0.26 -2.88
N SER A 111 -18.29 0.50 -3.12
CA SER A 111 -19.00 0.23 -4.37
C SER A 111 -18.27 0.70 -5.63
N LEU A 112 -17.67 1.90 -5.73
CA LEU A 112 -16.89 2.30 -6.92
C LEU A 112 -15.73 1.35 -7.22
N ILE A 113 -15.14 0.74 -6.20
CA ILE A 113 -14.13 -0.31 -6.40
C ILE A 113 -14.82 -1.62 -6.81
N TYR A 114 -15.86 -2.04 -6.08
CA TYR A 114 -16.60 -3.27 -6.38
C TYR A 114 -17.23 -3.27 -7.79
N ASP A 115 -17.66 -2.09 -8.25
CA ASP A 115 -18.37 -1.83 -9.49
C ASP A 115 -17.41 -1.46 -10.63
N GLY A 116 -16.10 -1.38 -10.34
CA GLY A 116 -15.05 -1.11 -11.31
C GLY A 116 -15.11 0.30 -11.94
N GLU A 117 -15.63 1.28 -11.20
CA GLU A 117 -15.81 2.66 -11.67
C GLU A 117 -14.55 3.52 -11.49
N LEU A 118 -13.56 3.03 -10.74
CA LEU A 118 -12.27 3.72 -10.58
C LEU A 118 -11.28 3.34 -11.69
N PRO A 119 -10.50 4.32 -12.21
CA PRO A 119 -9.42 4.03 -13.16
C PRO A 119 -8.44 2.98 -12.65
N GLY A 120 -8.24 1.91 -13.42
CA GLY A 120 -7.37 0.78 -13.05
C GLY A 120 -8.04 -0.30 -12.17
N PHE A 121 -9.35 -0.20 -11.97
CA PHE A 121 -10.18 -1.15 -11.22
C PHE A 121 -11.30 -1.75 -12.09
N GLU A 122 -11.32 -1.48 -13.39
CA GLU A 122 -12.42 -1.83 -14.29
C GLU A 122 -12.73 -3.33 -14.29
N TYR A 123 -11.71 -4.19 -14.09
CA TYR A 123 -11.87 -5.65 -14.02
C TYR A 123 -12.76 -6.13 -12.86
N PHE A 124 -12.97 -5.34 -11.82
CA PHE A 124 -13.91 -5.69 -10.76
C PHE A 124 -15.34 -5.76 -11.27
N LYS A 125 -15.72 -4.92 -12.24
CA LYS A 125 -17.06 -4.93 -12.83
C LYS A 125 -17.38 -6.29 -13.44
N THR A 126 -16.53 -6.76 -14.35
CA THR A 126 -16.67 -8.05 -15.02
C THR A 126 -16.74 -9.19 -14.00
N ILE A 127 -15.85 -9.17 -13.00
CA ILE A 127 -15.73 -10.29 -12.06
C ILE A 127 -16.88 -10.34 -11.06
N ASN A 128 -17.27 -9.19 -10.52
CA ASN A 128 -18.28 -9.11 -9.47
C ASN A 128 -19.70 -9.19 -10.03
N HIS A 129 -19.93 -8.73 -11.26
CA HIS A 129 -21.27 -8.61 -11.84
C HIS A 129 -21.57 -9.56 -13.00
N GLU A 130 -20.56 -9.99 -13.77
CA GLU A 130 -20.78 -10.78 -14.99
C GLU A 130 -20.41 -12.25 -14.82
N LEU A 131 -19.41 -12.58 -14.00
CA LEU A 131 -19.06 -13.98 -13.75
C LEU A 131 -20.13 -14.70 -12.92
N PRO A 132 -20.33 -16.03 -13.10
CA PRO A 132 -21.24 -16.80 -12.26
C PRO A 132 -20.92 -16.69 -10.77
N ALA A 133 -21.92 -16.72 -9.90
CA ALA A 133 -21.74 -16.62 -8.44
C ALA A 133 -20.81 -17.71 -7.86
N GLY A 134 -20.80 -18.90 -8.47
CA GLY A 134 -19.91 -20.01 -8.12
C GLY A 134 -18.50 -19.93 -8.69
N ALA A 135 -18.16 -18.85 -9.42
CA ALA A 135 -16.82 -18.71 -10.00
C ALA A 135 -15.74 -18.68 -8.91
N ARG A 136 -14.68 -19.43 -9.13
CA ARG A 136 -13.48 -19.46 -8.28
C ARG A 136 -12.29 -18.98 -9.09
N LEU A 137 -11.65 -17.92 -8.63
CA LEU A 137 -10.55 -17.26 -9.32
C LEU A 137 -9.23 -17.52 -8.61
N LEU A 138 -8.18 -17.71 -9.40
CA LEU A 138 -6.80 -17.56 -8.95
C LEU A 138 -6.31 -16.16 -9.35
N LEU A 139 -5.87 -15.37 -8.37
CA LEU A 139 -5.29 -14.05 -8.60
C LEU A 139 -3.76 -14.16 -8.69
N VAL A 140 -3.20 -13.73 -9.81
CA VAL A 140 -1.76 -13.75 -10.09
C VAL A 140 -1.25 -12.32 -10.21
N GLY A 141 -0.43 -11.92 -9.26
CA GLY A 141 0.07 -10.54 -9.19
C GLY A 141 -0.98 -9.53 -8.73
N ASP A 142 -2.12 -9.96 -8.15
CA ASP A 142 -3.05 -9.04 -7.49
C ASP A 142 -3.28 -9.41 -6.02
N ALA A 143 -3.19 -8.41 -5.15
CA ALA A 143 -3.37 -8.53 -3.70
C ALA A 143 -4.68 -7.91 -3.19
N LYS A 144 -5.56 -7.43 -4.09
CA LYS A 144 -6.81 -6.73 -3.77
C LYS A 144 -7.98 -7.69 -3.51
N ALA A 145 -7.70 -8.83 -2.88
CA ALA A 145 -8.66 -9.91 -2.66
C ALA A 145 -9.96 -9.45 -1.98
N PHE A 146 -9.86 -8.46 -1.09
CA PHE A 146 -10.99 -7.92 -0.31
C PHE A 146 -12.14 -7.38 -1.18
N TYR A 147 -11.85 -6.91 -2.41
CA TYR A 147 -12.85 -6.27 -3.26
C TYR A 147 -13.56 -7.23 -4.22
N PHE A 148 -13.26 -8.53 -4.15
CA PHE A 148 -13.93 -9.53 -4.97
C PHE A 148 -15.18 -10.08 -4.28
N GLN A 149 -16.27 -10.18 -5.04
CA GLN A 149 -17.54 -10.80 -4.66
C GLN A 149 -17.63 -12.26 -5.18
N ARG A 150 -16.48 -12.86 -5.48
CA ARG A 150 -16.31 -14.25 -5.94
C ARG A 150 -15.25 -14.92 -5.08
N ASN A 151 -15.22 -16.25 -5.09
CA ASN A 151 -14.20 -16.99 -4.35
C ASN A 151 -12.84 -16.75 -4.99
N VAL A 152 -11.89 -16.20 -4.24
CA VAL A 152 -10.56 -15.86 -4.73
C VAL A 152 -9.48 -16.55 -3.90
N ASP A 153 -8.53 -17.17 -4.57
CA ASP A 153 -7.22 -17.51 -3.98
C ASP A 153 -6.19 -16.53 -4.51
N TYR A 154 -5.34 -16.01 -3.63
CA TYR A 154 -4.33 -15.02 -3.99
C TYR A 154 -3.06 -15.21 -3.17
N CYS A 155 -1.96 -14.63 -3.65
CA CYS A 155 -0.68 -14.64 -2.95
C CYS A 155 -0.08 -13.24 -3.01
N VAL A 156 0.38 -12.72 -1.88
CA VAL A 156 1.16 -11.48 -1.86
C VAL A 156 2.64 -11.78 -2.10
N ALA A 157 3.42 -10.75 -2.47
CA ALA A 157 4.82 -10.89 -2.88
C ALA A 157 5.75 -11.53 -1.82
N PHE A 158 5.34 -11.56 -0.55
CA PHE A 158 6.12 -12.10 0.56
C PHE A 158 5.74 -13.53 0.96
N ASN A 159 4.76 -14.14 0.28
CA ASN A 159 4.32 -15.50 0.54
C ASN A 159 4.84 -16.47 -0.54
N ARG A 160 4.97 -17.75 -0.18
CA ARG A 160 5.17 -18.80 -1.19
C ARG A 160 3.90 -18.95 -2.03
N SER A 161 4.06 -18.85 -3.35
CA SER A 161 2.95 -19.00 -4.30
C SER A 161 2.80 -20.46 -4.69
N SER A 162 1.67 -21.08 -4.32
CA SER A 162 1.35 -22.45 -4.73
C SER A 162 1.20 -22.59 -6.24
N PHE A 163 0.79 -21.53 -6.93
CA PHE A 163 0.73 -21.50 -8.40
C PHE A 163 2.13 -21.53 -9.00
N ALA A 164 3.05 -20.71 -8.48
CA ALA A 164 4.44 -20.72 -8.95
C ALA A 164 5.13 -22.06 -8.67
N GLU A 165 4.83 -22.69 -7.53
CA GLU A 165 5.30 -24.05 -7.23
C GLU A 165 4.73 -25.09 -8.21
N ALA A 166 3.44 -25.03 -8.52
CA ALA A 166 2.82 -25.91 -9.51
C ALA A 166 3.45 -25.73 -10.90
N VAL A 167 3.67 -24.50 -11.34
CA VAL A 167 4.34 -24.21 -12.64
C VAL A 167 5.77 -24.75 -12.67
N ARG A 168 6.52 -24.71 -11.56
CA ARG A 168 7.88 -25.25 -11.51
C ARG A 168 7.94 -26.78 -11.48
N GLN A 169 6.89 -27.42 -10.96
CA GLN A 169 6.83 -28.88 -10.82
C GLN A 169 6.23 -29.54 -12.06
N ALA A 170 5.44 -28.80 -12.83
CA ALA A 170 4.80 -29.30 -14.04
C ALA A 170 5.84 -29.62 -15.13
N GLU A 171 5.67 -30.77 -15.78
CA GLU A 171 6.46 -31.16 -16.96
C GLU A 171 6.02 -30.38 -18.21
N ASP A 172 4.74 -30.04 -18.29
CA ASP A 172 4.14 -29.30 -19.41
C ASP A 172 2.97 -28.38 -18.97
N GLU A 173 2.45 -27.58 -19.92
CA GLU A 173 1.32 -26.70 -19.67
C GLU A 173 0.00 -27.43 -19.36
N GLN A 174 -0.16 -28.67 -19.83
CA GLN A 174 -1.36 -29.47 -19.59
C GLN A 174 -1.46 -29.86 -18.11
N GLU A 175 -0.34 -30.15 -17.46
CA GLU A 175 -0.28 -30.40 -16.01
C GLU A 175 -0.65 -29.16 -15.20
N VAL A 176 -0.24 -27.96 -15.62
CA VAL A 176 -0.64 -26.70 -14.97
C VAL A 176 -2.14 -26.46 -15.09
N VAL A 177 -2.71 -26.68 -16.28
CA VAL A 177 -4.17 -26.59 -16.50
C VAL A 177 -4.91 -27.64 -15.66
N THR A 178 -4.41 -28.86 -15.60
CA THR A 178 -4.96 -29.94 -14.77
C THR A 178 -4.91 -29.59 -13.29
N TRP A 179 -3.81 -28.99 -12.82
CA TRP A 179 -3.69 -28.48 -11.47
C TRP A 179 -4.74 -27.41 -11.17
N LEU A 180 -4.95 -26.47 -12.10
CA LEU A 180 -5.97 -25.42 -11.96
C LEU A 180 -7.37 -26.04 -11.80
N ARG A 181 -7.72 -26.98 -12.67
CA ARG A 181 -8.99 -27.71 -12.66
C ARG A 181 -9.17 -28.54 -11.38
N SER A 182 -8.14 -29.24 -10.94
CA SER A 182 -8.18 -30.09 -9.74
C SER A 182 -8.50 -29.31 -8.46
N ARG A 183 -8.18 -28.01 -8.45
CA ARG A 183 -8.50 -27.07 -7.36
C ARG A 183 -9.83 -26.35 -7.55
N GLY A 184 -10.53 -26.62 -8.66
CA GLY A 184 -11.81 -26.03 -9.00
C GLY A 184 -11.72 -24.56 -9.42
N TYR A 185 -10.55 -24.09 -9.91
CA TYR A 185 -10.48 -22.76 -10.49
C TYR A 185 -11.22 -22.71 -11.81
N THR A 186 -12.13 -21.76 -11.94
CA THR A 186 -12.85 -21.49 -13.19
C THR A 186 -12.20 -20.36 -13.99
N HIS A 187 -11.47 -19.47 -13.32
CA HIS A 187 -10.80 -18.34 -13.96
C HIS A 187 -9.44 -18.06 -13.32
N VAL A 188 -8.56 -17.40 -14.09
CA VAL A 188 -7.28 -16.86 -13.62
C VAL A 188 -7.22 -15.39 -13.99
N LEU A 189 -7.02 -14.51 -13.01
CA LEU A 189 -6.81 -13.09 -13.24
C LEU A 189 -5.32 -12.78 -13.07
N VAL A 190 -4.72 -12.16 -14.09
CA VAL A 190 -3.30 -11.80 -14.08
C VAL A 190 -3.14 -10.29 -14.16
N ASN A 191 -2.52 -9.69 -13.14
CA ASN A 191 -2.22 -8.27 -13.12
C ASN A 191 -0.78 -8.01 -13.58
N TRP A 192 -0.61 -7.75 -14.86
CA TRP A 192 0.68 -7.55 -15.52
C TRP A 192 1.41 -6.29 -15.06
N SER A 193 0.68 -5.19 -14.79
CA SER A 193 1.32 -3.96 -14.32
C SER A 193 1.94 -4.17 -12.95
N GLU A 194 1.25 -4.90 -12.07
CA GLU A 194 1.74 -5.22 -10.74
C GLU A 194 2.87 -6.25 -10.78
N ILE A 195 2.80 -7.28 -11.63
CA ILE A 195 3.94 -8.21 -11.84
C ILE A 195 5.19 -7.44 -12.28
N ARG A 196 5.07 -6.53 -13.24
CA ARG A 196 6.20 -5.69 -13.70
C ARG A 196 6.75 -4.81 -12.57
N ARG A 197 5.86 -4.18 -11.78
CA ARG A 197 6.24 -3.35 -10.63
C ARG A 197 6.94 -4.17 -9.54
N LEU A 198 6.46 -5.37 -9.23
CA LEU A 198 7.04 -6.24 -8.22
C LEU A 198 8.39 -6.76 -8.67
N ARG A 199 8.55 -7.20 -9.93
CA ARG A 199 9.85 -7.64 -10.49
C ARG A 199 10.94 -6.57 -10.37
N SER A 200 10.60 -5.30 -10.57
CA SER A 200 11.58 -4.20 -10.49
C SER A 200 11.88 -3.73 -9.06
N THR A 201 11.14 -4.20 -8.05
CA THR A 201 11.26 -3.72 -6.66
C THR A 201 11.55 -4.83 -5.66
N TYR A 202 10.62 -5.77 -5.49
CA TYR A 202 10.69 -6.85 -4.48
C TYR A 202 11.10 -8.20 -5.06
N GLY A 203 11.02 -8.36 -6.37
CA GLY A 203 11.11 -9.65 -7.06
C GLY A 203 9.74 -10.29 -7.29
N PHE A 204 9.70 -11.22 -8.24
CA PHE A 204 8.52 -12.05 -8.56
C PHE A 204 9.00 -13.37 -9.17
N ALA A 205 8.19 -14.43 -9.09
CA ALA A 205 8.51 -15.73 -9.67
C ALA A 205 8.82 -15.60 -11.17
N PRO A 206 10.06 -15.90 -11.62
CA PRO A 206 10.48 -15.62 -13.00
C PRO A 206 9.71 -16.44 -14.04
N GLU A 207 9.31 -17.66 -13.69
CA GLU A 207 8.51 -18.56 -14.51
C GLU A 207 7.09 -18.03 -14.78
N VAL A 208 6.55 -17.18 -13.90
CA VAL A 208 5.23 -16.57 -14.08
C VAL A 208 5.38 -15.27 -14.89
N ASN A 209 5.25 -15.38 -16.21
CA ASN A 209 5.43 -14.30 -17.19
C ASN A 209 4.42 -14.40 -18.35
N GLU A 210 4.40 -13.40 -19.24
CA GLU A 210 3.46 -13.36 -20.39
C GLU A 210 3.58 -14.61 -21.26
N GLY A 211 4.80 -15.06 -21.55
CA GLY A 211 5.03 -16.26 -22.38
C GLY A 211 4.52 -17.56 -21.77
N LEU A 212 4.45 -17.69 -20.42
CA LEU A 212 3.76 -18.81 -19.77
C LEU A 212 2.27 -18.78 -20.12
N PHE A 213 1.63 -17.63 -19.98
CA PHE A 213 0.19 -17.51 -20.22
C PHE A 213 -0.17 -17.63 -21.69
N ASP A 214 0.72 -17.25 -22.61
CA ASP A 214 0.55 -17.53 -24.05
C ASP A 214 0.49 -19.05 -24.32
N ARG A 215 1.36 -19.84 -23.68
CA ARG A 215 1.36 -21.31 -23.82
C ARG A 215 0.21 -21.98 -23.08
N LEU A 216 -0.20 -21.44 -21.92
CA LEU A 216 -1.41 -21.90 -21.25
C LEU A 216 -2.67 -21.60 -22.09
N ALA A 217 -2.69 -20.45 -22.79
CA ALA A 217 -3.79 -20.07 -23.67
C ALA A 217 -3.92 -20.99 -24.90
N SER A 218 -2.82 -21.57 -25.39
CA SER A 218 -2.88 -22.59 -26.45
C SER A 218 -3.32 -23.97 -25.98
N THR A 219 -3.40 -24.20 -24.66
CA THR A 219 -3.55 -25.54 -24.06
C THR A 219 -4.90 -25.72 -23.37
N GLY A 220 -5.33 -24.74 -22.56
CA GLY A 220 -6.59 -24.87 -21.81
C GLY A 220 -7.04 -23.63 -21.06
N LEU A 221 -6.46 -22.46 -21.37
CA LEU A 221 -6.97 -21.17 -20.94
C LEU A 221 -7.54 -20.45 -22.16
N SER A 222 -8.66 -19.75 -22.00
CA SER A 222 -9.18 -18.84 -23.03
C SER A 222 -9.30 -17.44 -22.46
N ILE A 223 -8.83 -16.44 -23.20
CA ILE A 223 -8.98 -15.03 -22.80
C ILE A 223 -10.47 -14.70 -22.79
N VAL A 224 -10.96 -14.20 -21.64
CA VAL A 224 -12.31 -13.65 -21.49
C VAL A 224 -12.29 -12.17 -21.81
N GLU A 225 -11.36 -11.44 -21.20
CA GLU A 225 -11.24 -10.00 -21.34
C GLU A 225 -9.82 -9.53 -21.05
N GLU A 226 -9.37 -8.50 -21.77
CA GLU A 226 -8.15 -7.77 -21.50
C GLU A 226 -8.48 -6.33 -21.12
N PHE A 227 -7.90 -5.87 -20.02
CA PHE A 227 -8.14 -4.54 -19.50
C PHE A 227 -6.97 -3.63 -19.86
N ILE A 228 -7.31 -2.52 -20.52
CA ILE A 228 -6.36 -1.50 -20.96
C ILE A 228 -6.45 -0.32 -20.01
N HIS A 229 -5.31 0.15 -19.51
CA HIS A 229 -5.29 1.18 -18.50
C HIS A 229 -5.61 2.54 -19.16
N PRO A 230 -6.61 3.30 -18.67
CA PRO A 230 -7.16 4.46 -19.38
C PRO A 230 -6.14 5.59 -19.57
N GLN A 231 -5.12 5.67 -18.72
CA GLN A 231 -4.13 6.76 -18.77
C GLN A 231 -2.87 6.40 -19.57
N THR A 232 -2.54 5.11 -19.68
CA THR A 232 -1.29 4.66 -20.32
C THR A 232 -1.52 3.91 -21.61
N GLY A 233 -2.75 3.48 -21.90
CA GLY A 233 -3.09 2.65 -23.06
C GLY A 233 -2.47 1.25 -23.02
N ALA A 234 -1.79 0.88 -21.94
CA ALA A 234 -1.13 -0.40 -21.81
C ALA A 234 -2.09 -1.44 -21.20
N ARG A 235 -2.01 -2.68 -21.71
CA ARG A 235 -2.61 -3.85 -21.06
C ARG A 235 -2.06 -3.97 -19.63
N TYR A 236 -2.95 -3.99 -18.66
CA TYR A 236 -2.57 -4.07 -17.25
C TYR A 236 -3.14 -5.28 -16.53
N VAL A 237 -4.31 -5.80 -16.94
CA VAL A 237 -4.90 -7.04 -16.43
C VAL A 237 -5.41 -7.89 -17.59
N THR A 238 -5.29 -9.21 -17.48
CA THR A 238 -5.98 -10.17 -18.34
C THR A 238 -6.77 -11.15 -17.48
N LEU A 239 -8.03 -11.41 -17.87
CA LEU A 239 -8.88 -12.42 -17.29
C LEU A 239 -8.94 -13.63 -18.23
N TYR A 240 -8.54 -14.79 -17.73
CA TYR A 240 -8.62 -16.07 -18.43
C TYR A 240 -9.72 -16.93 -17.82
N LYS A 241 -10.43 -17.68 -18.66
CA LYS A 241 -11.28 -18.80 -18.26
C LYS A 241 -10.47 -20.09 -18.39
N VAL A 242 -10.57 -20.97 -17.40
CA VAL A 242 -10.02 -22.31 -17.46
C VAL A 242 -11.03 -23.17 -18.23
N SER A 243 -10.62 -23.74 -19.36
CA SER A 243 -11.46 -24.65 -20.14
C SER A 243 -11.81 -25.88 -19.30
N ASP A 244 -12.97 -26.47 -19.53
CA ASP A 244 -13.37 -27.75 -18.93
C ASP A 244 -12.49 -28.91 -19.43
#